data_AF-A0A662ASI5-F1
#
_entry.id   AF-A0A662ASI5-F1
#
_cell.length_a   1.000
_cell.length_b   1.000
_cell.length_c   1.000
_cell.angle_alpha   90.00
_cell.angle_beta   90.00
_cell.angle_gamma   90.00
#
_symmetry.space_group_name_H-M   'P 1'
#
loop_
_entity.id
_entity.type
_entity.pdbx_description
1 polymer ?
#
loop_
_entity_poly.entity_id
_entity_poly.type
_entity_poly.pdbx_seq_one_letter_code
_entity_poly.pdbx_strand_id
1 'polypeptide(L)'
;MIKLQFHNKEELSAFFRLLQEIILWLEAEQMQETDSFKRFEIAARIELMEELLPKVSKKQFNQQNKSSVNITKAVAIIIFQNREIVLDIYAEMLKNRIVENIHREMV
;
A
#
# COMPACT_ATOMS: atom_id res chain seq x y z
N MET A 1 -11.56 2.17 9.53
CA MET A 1 -10.60 1.25 8.88
C MET A 1 -11.17 0.90 7.53
N ILE A 2 -10.36 0.90 6.49
CA ILE A 2 -10.78 0.63 5.11
C ILE A 2 -10.53 -0.85 4.83
N LYS A 3 -11.50 -1.55 4.24
CA LYS A 3 -11.40 -3.00 3.96
C LYS A 3 -11.21 -3.24 2.47
N LEU A 4 -10.01 -3.61 2.07
CA LEU A 4 -9.70 -4.00 0.70
C LEU A 4 -10.05 -5.46 0.48
N GLN A 5 -10.85 -5.77 -0.55
CA GLN A 5 -11.18 -7.12 -0.95
C GLN A 5 -10.45 -7.50 -2.24
N PHE A 6 -9.85 -8.70 -2.23
CA PHE A 6 -9.12 -9.29 -3.34
C PHE A 6 -9.85 -10.53 -3.85
N HIS A 7 -10.03 -10.60 -5.17
CA HIS A 7 -10.79 -11.66 -5.85
C HIS A 7 -9.96 -12.89 -6.16
N ASN A 8 -8.64 -12.73 -6.28
CA ASN A 8 -7.71 -13.81 -6.54
C ASN A 8 -6.35 -13.54 -5.86
N LYS A 9 -5.43 -14.51 -5.98
CA LYS A 9 -4.07 -14.41 -5.41
C LYS A 9 -3.18 -13.42 -6.16
N GLU A 10 -3.48 -13.12 -7.42
CA GLU A 10 -2.70 -12.18 -8.25
C GLU A 10 -2.95 -10.74 -7.82
N GLU A 11 -4.23 -10.35 -7.63
CA GLU A 11 -4.62 -9.04 -7.09
C GLU A 11 -3.93 -8.80 -5.75
N LEU A 12 -3.86 -9.84 -4.93
CA LEU A 12 -3.20 -9.77 -3.65
C LEU A 12 -1.67 -9.66 -3.78
N SER A 13 -1.05 -10.52 -4.59
CA SER A 13 0.40 -10.52 -4.77
C SER A 13 0.87 -9.18 -5.32
N ALA A 14 0.11 -8.58 -6.24
CA ALA A 14 0.46 -7.30 -6.77
C ALA A 14 0.07 -6.13 -5.82
N PHE A 15 -0.89 -6.29 -4.91
CA PHE A 15 -1.02 -5.38 -3.76
C PHE A 15 0.21 -5.43 -2.83
N PHE A 16 0.77 -6.62 -2.59
CA PHE A 16 2.00 -6.75 -1.81
C PHE A 16 3.19 -6.07 -2.50
N ARG A 17 3.36 -6.28 -3.82
CA ARG A 17 4.38 -5.57 -4.62
C ARG A 17 4.19 -4.06 -4.56
N LEU A 18 2.95 -3.58 -4.65
CA LEU A 18 2.65 -2.15 -4.52
C LEU A 18 3.16 -1.58 -3.19
N LEU A 19 2.88 -2.26 -2.07
CA LEU A 19 3.36 -1.81 -0.76
C LEU A 19 4.89 -1.75 -0.72
N GLN A 20 5.57 -2.76 -1.28
CA GLN A 20 7.04 -2.80 -1.33
C GLN A 20 7.63 -1.66 -2.18
N GLU A 21 7.05 -1.40 -3.35
CA GLU A 21 7.52 -0.33 -4.23
C GLU A 21 7.30 1.06 -3.62
N ILE A 22 6.17 1.27 -2.92
CA ILE A 22 5.96 2.51 -2.16
C ILE A 22 7.00 2.65 -1.03
N ILE A 23 7.32 1.56 -0.33
CA ILE A 23 8.36 1.58 0.71
C ILE A 23 9.72 1.95 0.11
N LEU A 24 10.14 1.30 -0.98
CA LEU A 24 11.40 1.58 -1.66
C LEU A 24 11.49 3.04 -2.12
N TRP A 25 10.38 3.58 -2.64
CA TRP A 25 10.31 4.98 -3.04
C TRP A 25 10.45 5.92 -1.83
N LEU A 26 9.77 5.64 -0.73
CA LEU A 26 9.87 6.41 0.52
C LEU A 26 11.28 6.33 1.11
N GLU A 27 11.94 5.17 1.07
CA GLU A 27 13.33 5.00 1.51
C GLU A 27 14.28 5.87 0.68
N ALA A 28 14.10 5.86 -0.65
CA ALA A 28 14.88 6.72 -1.55
C ALA A 28 14.64 8.21 -1.28
N GLU A 29 13.39 8.61 -1.04
CA GLU A 29 13.03 9.98 -0.64
C GLU A 29 13.70 10.36 0.68
N GLN A 30 13.64 9.48 1.69
CA GLN A 30 14.24 9.71 3.01
C GLN A 30 15.76 9.88 2.95
N MET A 31 16.44 9.15 2.06
CA MET A 31 17.89 9.24 1.88
C MET A 31 18.33 10.55 1.20
N GLN A 32 17.48 11.11 0.35
CA GLN A 32 17.74 12.36 -0.37
C GLN A 32 17.29 13.60 0.41
N GLU A 33 16.39 13.44 1.38
CA GLU A 33 15.87 14.54 2.18
C GLU A 33 16.92 15.08 3.17
N THR A 34 16.98 16.40 3.27
CA THR A 34 17.93 17.14 4.12
C THR A 34 17.27 17.69 5.37
N ASP A 35 15.95 17.89 5.34
CA ASP A 35 15.17 18.31 6.48
C ASP A 35 14.92 17.15 7.45
N SER A 36 15.44 17.28 8.67
CA SER A 36 15.31 16.26 9.71
C SER A 36 13.86 15.93 10.08
N PHE A 37 12.98 16.92 10.14
CA PHE A 37 11.57 16.71 10.47
C PHE A 37 10.87 15.89 9.39
N LYS A 38 11.08 16.25 8.12
CA LYS A 38 10.56 15.47 6.99
C LYS A 38 11.13 14.05 6.94
N ARG A 39 12.42 13.86 7.22
CA ARG A 39 13.01 12.52 7.32
C ARG A 39 12.33 11.64 8.36
N PHE A 40 11.95 12.21 9.52
CA PHE A 40 11.19 11.49 10.54
C PHE A 40 9.76 11.19 10.08
N GLU A 41 9.11 12.12 9.38
CA GLU A 41 7.79 11.89 8.81
C GLU A 41 7.80 10.74 7.80
N ILE A 42 8.79 10.71 6.91
CA ILE A 42 8.97 9.64 5.93
C ILE A 42 9.27 8.31 6.64
N ALA A 43 10.11 8.31 7.68
CA ALA A 43 10.39 7.12 8.50
C ALA A 43 9.10 6.51 9.06
N ALA A 44 8.23 7.34 9.64
CA ALA A 44 6.97 6.91 10.22
C ALA A 44 6.02 6.34 9.14
N ARG A 45 6.04 6.90 7.92
CA ARG A 45 5.26 6.36 6.79
C ARG A 45 5.78 4.97 6.36
N ILE A 46 7.10 4.78 6.31
CA ILE A 46 7.73 3.48 6.01
C ILE A 46 7.31 2.45 7.07
N GLU A 47 7.47 2.76 8.35
CA GLU A 47 7.11 1.86 9.46
C GLU A 47 5.64 1.42 9.40
N LEU A 48 4.72 2.36 9.13
CA LEU A 48 3.29 2.05 8.96
C LEU A 48 3.01 1.08 7.80
N MET A 49 3.77 1.18 6.71
CA MET A 49 3.64 0.31 5.54
C MET A 49 4.27 -1.06 5.80
N GLU A 50 5.43 -1.11 6.44
CA GLU A 50 6.10 -2.35 6.83
C GLU A 50 5.28 -3.16 7.81
N GLU A 51 4.61 -2.53 8.78
CA GLU A 51 3.68 -3.18 9.69
C GLU A 51 2.54 -3.94 8.96
N LEU A 52 2.19 -3.50 7.75
CA LEU A 52 1.16 -4.13 6.94
C LEU A 52 1.67 -5.38 6.23
N LEU A 53 2.94 -5.42 5.82
CA LEU A 53 3.52 -6.53 5.05
C LEU A 53 3.37 -7.91 5.74
N PRO A 54 3.72 -8.10 7.02
CA PRO A 54 3.52 -9.38 7.71
C PRO A 54 2.03 -9.73 7.88
N LYS A 55 1.16 -8.73 8.06
CA LYS A 55 -0.29 -8.94 8.23
C LYS A 55 -0.92 -9.47 6.94
N VAL A 56 -0.41 -9.02 5.80
CA VAL A 56 -0.74 -9.51 4.46
C VAL A 56 -0.11 -10.90 4.26
N SER A 57 1.21 -11.04 4.46
CA SER A 57 1.97 -12.27 4.21
C SER A 57 1.57 -13.48 5.08
N LYS A 58 1.47 -13.33 6.42
CA LYS A 58 1.18 -14.45 7.35
C LYS A 58 -0.23 -15.00 7.23
N LYS A 59 -1.22 -14.20 6.81
CA LYS A 59 -2.63 -14.63 6.76
C LYS A 59 -3.05 -15.26 5.43
N GLN A 60 -2.28 -15.05 4.34
CA GLN A 60 -2.77 -15.37 2.99
C GLN A 60 -2.05 -16.52 2.29
N PHE A 61 -0.84 -16.90 2.73
CA PHE A 61 -0.16 -18.04 2.09
C PHE A 61 -0.87 -19.37 2.32
N ASN A 62 -1.60 -19.52 3.44
CA ASN A 62 -2.07 -20.84 3.83
C ASN A 62 -3.49 -21.22 3.37
N GLN A 63 -4.48 -20.33 3.17
CA GLN A 63 -5.87 -20.85 3.12
C GLN A 63 -7.00 -20.23 2.25
N GLN A 64 -6.92 -19.11 1.51
CA GLN A 64 -8.14 -18.61 0.83
C GLN A 64 -7.99 -18.03 -0.58
N ASN A 65 -8.91 -18.42 -1.48
CA ASN A 65 -9.10 -17.88 -2.84
C ASN A 65 -9.76 -16.49 -2.86
N LYS A 66 -10.33 -16.02 -1.73
CA LYS A 66 -10.86 -14.67 -1.54
C LYS A 66 -10.26 -14.12 -0.26
N SER A 67 -9.53 -13.01 -0.35
CA SER A 67 -8.84 -12.46 0.82
C SER A 67 -9.18 -10.99 0.99
N SER A 68 -9.12 -10.51 2.23
CA SER A 68 -9.33 -9.09 2.51
C SER A 68 -8.30 -8.59 3.49
N VAL A 69 -7.82 -7.37 3.28
CA VAL A 69 -6.87 -6.69 4.15
C VAL A 69 -7.53 -5.43 4.68
N ASN A 70 -7.50 -5.28 6.00
CA ASN A 70 -7.92 -4.04 6.64
C ASN A 70 -6.72 -3.10 6.73
N ILE A 71 -6.86 -1.90 6.21
CA ILE A 71 -5.84 -0.85 6.30
C ILE A 71 -6.36 0.33 7.13
N THR A 72 -5.43 1.04 7.75
CA THR A 72 -5.74 2.28 8.47
C THR A 72 -5.94 3.42 7.46
N LYS A 73 -6.56 4.52 7.91
CA LYS A 73 -6.75 5.71 7.07
C LYS A 73 -5.40 6.33 6.67
N ALA A 74 -4.41 6.29 7.57
CA ALA A 74 -3.05 6.77 7.31
C ALA A 74 -2.39 6.01 6.14
N VAL A 75 -2.47 4.67 6.14
CA VAL A 75 -1.94 3.84 5.05
C VAL A 75 -2.66 4.13 3.73
N ALA A 76 -3.98 4.30 3.77
CA ALA A 76 -4.74 4.67 2.58
C ALA A 76 -4.31 6.02 1.98
N ILE A 77 -4.03 7.02 2.84
CA ILE A 77 -3.51 8.32 2.41
C ILE A 77 -2.14 8.18 1.75
N ILE A 78 -1.23 7.39 2.34
CA ILE A 78 0.10 7.14 1.76
C ILE A 78 -0.02 6.51 0.38
N ILE A 79 -0.87 5.49 0.22
CA ILE A 79 -1.13 4.85 -1.08
C ILE A 79 -1.70 5.85 -2.08
N PHE A 80 -2.66 6.70 -1.66
CA PHE A 80 -3.27 7.70 -2.51
C PHE A 80 -2.28 8.80 -2.96
N GLN A 81 -1.40 9.24 -2.06
CA GLN A 81 -0.34 10.22 -2.36
C GLN A 81 0.66 9.68 -3.39
N ASN A 82 0.89 8.36 -3.38
CA ASN A 82 1.80 7.67 -4.30
C ASN A 82 1.07 7.06 -5.51
N ARG A 83 -0.04 7.66 -5.95
CA ARG A 83 -0.90 7.13 -7.03
C ARG A 83 -0.17 6.87 -8.35
N GLU A 84 0.90 7.59 -8.65
CA GLU A 84 1.64 7.40 -9.91
C GLU A 84 2.37 6.05 -9.92
N ILE A 85 3.03 5.71 -8.80
CA ILE A 85 3.60 4.37 -8.56
C ILE A 85 2.51 3.30 -8.64
N VAL A 86 1.33 3.61 -8.07
CA VAL A 86 0.15 2.73 -8.15
C VAL A 86 -0.30 2.53 -9.60
N LEU A 87 -0.23 3.55 -10.45
CA LEU A 87 -0.68 3.46 -11.85
C LEU A 87 0.35 2.76 -12.75
N ASP A 88 1.64 2.91 -12.46
CA ASP A 88 2.76 2.35 -13.24
C ASP A 88 2.91 0.83 -13.03
N ILE A 89 2.87 0.35 -11.78
CA ILE A 89 2.96 -1.09 -11.46
C ILE A 89 1.74 -1.85 -12.02
N TYR A 90 0.62 -1.15 -12.20
CA TYR A 90 -0.69 -1.75 -12.37
C TYR A 90 -1.39 -1.38 -13.66
N ALA A 91 -0.63 -1.03 -14.70
CA ALA A 91 -1.20 -0.61 -15.96
C ALA A 91 -2.19 -1.59 -16.61
N GLU A 92 -2.28 -2.85 -16.17
CA GLU A 92 -3.18 -3.82 -16.79
C GLU A 92 -4.24 -4.51 -15.90
N MET A 93 -4.19 -4.52 -14.55
CA MET A 93 -5.08 -5.46 -13.80
C MET A 93 -5.95 -4.94 -12.64
N LEU A 94 -5.64 -3.80 -11.99
CA LEU A 94 -6.44 -3.30 -10.84
C LEU A 94 -6.87 -1.83 -10.96
N LYS A 95 -6.64 -1.21 -12.12
CA LYS A 95 -6.26 0.20 -12.25
C LYS A 95 -7.22 1.24 -11.64
N ASN A 96 -8.44 0.87 -11.30
CA ASN A 96 -9.38 1.79 -10.67
C ASN A 96 -9.93 1.32 -9.32
N ARG A 97 -10.02 0.03 -9.02
CA ARG A 97 -10.87 -0.43 -7.88
C ARG A 97 -10.30 -0.11 -6.50
N ILE A 98 -8.99 -0.27 -6.27
CA ILE A 98 -8.39 0.00 -4.94
C ILE A 98 -8.34 1.51 -4.68
N VAL A 99 -7.86 2.28 -5.66
CA VAL A 99 -7.77 3.74 -5.54
C VAL A 99 -9.16 4.36 -5.46
N GLU A 100 -10.12 3.92 -6.28
CA GLU A 100 -11.52 4.35 -6.18
C GLU A 100 -12.16 3.92 -4.85
N ASN A 101 -11.91 2.71 -4.34
CA ASN A 101 -12.42 2.30 -3.04
C ASN A 101 -11.84 3.16 -1.91
N ILE A 102 -10.53 3.41 -1.94
CA ILE A 102 -9.86 4.30 -0.98
C ILE A 102 -10.43 5.73 -1.12
N HIS A 103 -10.60 6.23 -2.34
CA HIS A 103 -11.15 7.56 -2.58
C HIS A 103 -12.61 7.68 -2.10
N ARG A 104 -13.48 6.72 -2.44
CA ARG A 104 -14.89 6.68 -2.01
C ARG A 104 -15.05 6.57 -0.49
N GLU A 105 -14.15 5.88 0.19
CA GLU A 105 -14.18 5.80 1.66
C GLU A 105 -13.57 7.04 2.35
N MET A 106 -12.92 7.94 1.60
CA MET A 106 -12.28 9.15 2.13
C MET A 106 -13.06 10.45 1.89
N VAL A 107 -13.91 10.50 0.86
CA VAL A 107 -14.79 11.64 0.50
C VAL A 107 -16.18 11.44 1.08
#